data_AF-A0A930H1L7-F1
#
_entry.id   AF-A0A930H1L7-F1
#
_cell.length_a   1.000
_cell.length_b   1.000
_cell.length_c   1.000
_cell.angle_alpha   90.00
_cell.angle_beta   90.00
_cell.angle_gamma   90.00
#
_symmetry.space_group_name_H-M   'P 1'
#
loop_
_entity.id
_entity.type
_entity.pdbx_description
1 polymer ?
#
loop_
_entity_poly.entity_id
_entity_poly.type
_entity_poly.pdbx_seq_one_letter_code
_entity_poly.pdbx_strand_id
1 'polypeptide(L)'
;MKVTYLNHSGFLLELEDCYIIFDYYRGKLPPLNVKKDVFVFCSHVHGDHYNPKIFSLLDAQGMSYQAVLASDIRDEKRLSKIKHSFVEADKSYPLDHGIQLETLLSNDSGVAFMLKTKDGSIYHAGDLNDWYW
;
A
#
# COMPACT_ATOMS: atom_id res chain seq x y z
N MET A 1 14.15 -5.28 7.74
CA MET A 1 13.45 -4.98 6.47
C MET A 1 14.03 -5.72 5.27
N LYS A 2 13.20 -6.44 4.50
CA LYS A 2 13.51 -7.01 3.17
C LYS A 2 12.55 -6.47 2.12
N VAL A 3 13.07 -6.02 0.98
CA VAL A 3 12.28 -5.43 -0.12
C VAL A 3 12.23 -6.40 -1.29
N THR A 4 11.03 -6.64 -1.83
CA THR A 4 10.79 -7.46 -3.02
C THR A 4 10.05 -6.62 -4.05
N TYR A 5 10.67 -6.43 -5.21
CA TYR A 5 10.01 -5.83 -6.37
C TYR A 5 9.01 -6.83 -6.97
N LEU A 6 7.76 -6.39 -7.18
CA LEU A 6 6.71 -7.21 -7.78
C LEU A 6 6.56 -6.90 -9.27
N ASN A 7 6.18 -5.65 -9.59
CA ASN A 7 6.06 -5.12 -10.94
C ASN A 7 5.68 -3.64 -10.89
N HIS A 8 6.13 -2.82 -11.85
CA HIS A 8 5.75 -1.40 -11.94
C HIS A 8 6.04 -0.65 -10.63
N SER A 9 5.07 0.07 -10.08
CA SER A 9 5.16 0.73 -8.77
C SER A 9 4.96 -0.24 -7.59
N GLY A 10 4.81 -1.54 -7.87
CA GLY A 10 4.47 -2.58 -6.91
C GLY A 10 5.66 -3.15 -6.15
N PHE A 11 5.64 -2.99 -4.83
CA PHE A 11 6.67 -3.51 -3.91
C PHE A 11 6.04 -4.25 -2.74
N LEU A 12 6.67 -5.35 -2.32
CA LEU A 12 6.39 -6.03 -1.06
C LEU A 12 7.57 -5.81 -0.11
N LEU A 13 7.30 -5.22 1.04
CA LEU A 13 8.24 -5.07 2.14
C LEU A 13 7.89 -6.08 3.22
N GLU A 14 8.89 -6.82 3.66
CA GLU A 14 8.83 -7.66 4.85
C GLU A 14 9.53 -6.95 6.00
N LEU A 15 8.72 -6.59 7.00
CA LEU A 15 9.17 -6.04 8.29
C LEU A 15 9.25 -7.17 9.32
N GLU A 16 9.71 -6.85 10.52
CA GLU A 16 9.75 -7.82 11.63
C GLU A 16 8.34 -8.37 11.93
N ASP A 17 7.36 -7.47 12.12
CA ASP A 17 6.03 -7.80 12.63
C ASP A 17 4.94 -7.95 11.54
N CYS A 18 5.14 -7.36 10.36
CA CYS A 18 4.11 -7.29 9.30
C CYS A 18 4.70 -7.25 7.88
N TYR A 19 3.82 -7.32 6.89
CA TYR A 19 4.13 -7.03 5.49
C TYR A 19 3.48 -5.73 5.05
N ILE A 20 4.13 -5.03 4.12
CA ILE A 20 3.57 -3.85 3.45
C ILE A 20 3.64 -4.07 1.95
N ILE A 21 2.53 -3.88 1.26
CA ILE A 21 2.44 -3.98 -0.20
C ILE A 21 2.04 -2.61 -0.74
N PHE A 22 2.89 -1.99 -1.56
CA PHE A 22 2.57 -0.76 -2.27
C PHE A 22 2.10 -1.08 -3.69
N ASP A 23 1.13 -0.31 -4.19
CA ASP A 23 0.72 -0.17 -5.60
C ASP A 23 0.78 -1.47 -6.40
N TYR A 24 0.08 -2.50 -5.89
CA TYR A 24 0.04 -3.78 -6.58
C TYR A 24 -0.65 -3.62 -7.94
N TYR A 25 0.13 -3.75 -9.01
CA TYR A 25 -0.38 -3.83 -10.38
C TYR A 25 -0.63 -5.27 -10.81
N ARG A 26 0.42 -6.09 -10.82
CA ARG A 26 0.39 -7.49 -11.29
C ARG A 26 1.58 -8.26 -10.75
N GLY A 27 1.51 -9.58 -10.94
CA GLY A 27 2.58 -10.50 -10.56
C GLY A 27 2.06 -11.61 -9.66
N LYS A 28 2.98 -12.41 -9.14
CA LYS A 28 2.67 -13.40 -8.10
C LYS A 28 3.25 -12.90 -6.79
N LEU A 29 2.46 -12.97 -5.73
CA LEU A 29 3.02 -12.82 -4.39
C LEU A 29 3.85 -14.06 -4.06
N PRO A 30 5.01 -13.91 -3.40
CA PRO A 30 5.67 -15.04 -2.77
C PRO A 30 4.77 -15.63 -1.67
N PRO A 31 5.02 -16.88 -1.22
CA PRO A 31 4.39 -17.40 -0.02
C PRO A 31 4.67 -16.49 1.18
N LEU A 32 3.61 -16.05 1.87
CA LEU A 32 3.71 -15.18 3.04
C LEU A 32 3.51 -15.98 4.34
N ASN A 33 4.11 -15.49 5.43
CA ASN A 33 3.85 -16.05 6.75
C ASN A 33 2.51 -15.55 7.29
N VAL A 34 1.52 -16.43 7.38
CA VAL A 34 0.15 -16.14 7.83
C VAL A 34 0.05 -15.61 9.28
N LYS A 35 1.13 -15.69 10.06
CA LYS A 35 1.20 -15.09 11.40
C LYS A 35 1.40 -13.58 11.40
N LYS A 36 1.78 -12.99 10.26
CA LYS A 36 1.99 -11.55 10.08
C LYS A 36 0.81 -10.92 9.35
N ASP A 37 0.39 -9.74 9.79
CA ASP A 37 -0.62 -8.95 9.06
C ASP A 37 -0.01 -8.32 7.79
N VAL A 38 -0.88 -7.98 6.84
CA VAL A 38 -0.50 -7.25 5.62
C VAL A 38 -1.19 -5.88 5.56
N PHE A 39 -0.43 -4.82 5.36
CA PHE A 39 -0.97 -3.54 4.94
C PHE A 39 -0.84 -3.39 3.43
N VAL A 40 -1.96 -3.13 2.75
CA VAL A 40 -1.97 -2.85 1.31
C VAL A 40 -2.15 -1.36 1.10
N PHE A 41 -1.11 -0.69 0.65
CA PHE A 41 -1.10 0.73 0.33
C PHE A 41 -1.34 0.92 -1.17
N CYS A 42 -2.21 1.86 -1.53
CA CYS A 42 -2.42 2.26 -2.92
C CYS A 42 -2.47 3.79 -3.04
N SER A 43 -1.54 4.32 -3.82
CA SER A 43 -1.26 5.76 -3.93
C SER A 43 -2.35 6.53 -4.66
N HIS A 44 -3.04 5.93 -5.63
CA HIS A 44 -4.11 6.55 -6.41
C HIS A 44 -4.89 5.52 -7.24
N VAL A 45 -5.87 5.98 -8.02
CA VAL A 45 -6.87 5.14 -8.71
C VAL A 45 -6.43 4.48 -10.04
N HIS A 46 -5.32 4.86 -10.66
CA HIS A 46 -4.95 4.31 -11.98
C HIS A 46 -4.68 2.80 -11.93
N GLY A 47 -5.04 2.08 -13.00
CA GLY A 47 -5.07 0.61 -12.99
C GLY A 47 -3.70 -0.07 -12.94
N ASP A 48 -2.62 0.68 -13.19
CA ASP A 48 -1.22 0.29 -13.01
C ASP A 48 -0.67 0.60 -11.61
N HIS A 49 -1.54 1.08 -10.70
CA HIS A 49 -1.30 1.22 -9.27
C HIS A 49 -2.36 0.49 -8.43
N TYR A 50 -3.66 0.69 -8.75
CA TYR A 50 -4.79 0.03 -8.10
C TYR A 50 -5.26 -1.21 -8.88
N ASN A 51 -4.94 -2.39 -8.34
CA ASN A 51 -5.55 -3.64 -8.79
C ASN A 51 -6.16 -4.43 -7.60
N PRO A 52 -7.51 -4.50 -7.49
CA PRO A 52 -8.18 -5.18 -6.38
C PRO A 52 -7.95 -6.70 -6.34
N LYS A 53 -7.32 -7.28 -7.37
CA LYS A 53 -6.89 -8.68 -7.37
C LYS A 53 -5.93 -8.99 -6.21
N ILE A 54 -5.19 -8.00 -5.70
CA ILE A 54 -4.31 -8.18 -4.54
C ILE A 54 -5.05 -8.81 -3.35
N PHE A 55 -6.26 -8.34 -3.09
CA PHE A 55 -7.06 -8.80 -1.96
C PHE A 55 -7.46 -10.28 -2.14
N SER A 56 -7.84 -10.69 -3.35
CA SER A 56 -8.10 -12.11 -3.64
C SER A 56 -6.87 -13.00 -3.52
N LEU A 57 -5.68 -12.48 -3.82
CA LEU A 57 -4.42 -13.22 -3.62
C LEU A 57 -4.09 -13.39 -2.14
N LEU A 58 -4.38 -12.37 -1.32
CA LEU A 58 -4.22 -12.43 0.13
C LEU A 58 -5.26 -13.38 0.76
N ASP A 59 -6.52 -13.32 0.31
CA ASP A 59 -7.59 -14.24 0.73
C ASP A 59 -7.18 -15.70 0.46
N ALA A 60 -6.65 -15.98 -0.74
CA ALA A 60 -6.23 -17.33 -1.13
C ALA A 60 -5.03 -17.87 -0.32
N GLN A 61 -4.21 -16.99 0.23
CA GLN A 61 -3.12 -17.36 1.14
C GLN A 61 -3.56 -17.41 2.62
N GLY A 62 -4.80 -17.02 2.94
CA GLY A 62 -5.30 -16.97 4.32
C GLY A 62 -4.71 -15.83 5.15
N MET A 63 -4.33 -14.72 4.50
CA MET A 63 -3.72 -13.58 5.18
C MET A 63 -4.76 -12.67 5.86
N SER A 64 -4.44 -12.16 7.04
CA SER A 64 -5.10 -11.00 7.63
C SER A 64 -4.54 -9.72 7.00
N TYR A 65 -5.40 -8.80 6.58
CA TYR A 65 -4.95 -7.56 5.93
C TYR A 65 -5.86 -6.36 6.17
N GLN A 66 -5.27 -5.17 5.99
CA GLN A 66 -5.96 -3.89 5.94
C GLN A 66 -5.46 -3.07 4.74
N ALA A 67 -6.38 -2.47 4.01
CA ALA A 67 -6.03 -1.54 2.94
C ALA A 67 -5.91 -0.08 3.47
N VAL A 68 -4.91 0.64 2.99
CA VAL A 68 -4.70 2.08 3.19
C VAL A 68 -4.69 2.72 1.81
N LEU A 69 -5.76 3.42 1.47
CA LEU A 69 -6.05 3.81 0.09
C LEU A 69 -6.14 5.33 -0.01
N ALA A 70 -5.59 5.91 -1.06
CA ALA A 70 -5.87 7.29 -1.40
C ALA A 70 -7.38 7.53 -1.60
N SER A 71 -7.85 8.72 -1.22
CA SER A 71 -9.28 9.05 -1.18
C SER A 71 -9.95 9.16 -2.56
N ASP A 72 -9.18 9.16 -3.64
CA ASP A 72 -9.63 9.13 -5.03
C ASP A 72 -10.03 7.71 -5.51
N ILE A 73 -9.62 6.67 -4.79
CA ILE A 73 -9.98 5.28 -5.12
C ILE A 73 -11.46 5.03 -4.83
N ARG A 74 -12.20 4.60 -5.85
CA ARG A 74 -13.65 4.31 -5.81
C ARG A 74 -13.92 2.89 -6.28
N ASP A 75 -13.97 1.93 -5.35
CA ASP A 75 -14.39 0.54 -5.62
C ASP A 75 -15.30 0.03 -4.50
N GLU A 76 -16.50 0.61 -4.37
CA GLU A 76 -17.45 0.27 -3.30
C GLU A 76 -17.76 -1.24 -3.21
N LYS A 77 -17.81 -1.92 -4.37
CA LYS A 77 -18.12 -3.35 -4.44
C LYS A 77 -17.04 -4.20 -3.79
N ARG A 78 -15.76 -3.88 -3.97
CA ARG A 78 -14.66 -4.59 -3.30
C ARG A 78 -14.46 -4.09 -1.87
N LEU A 79 -14.48 -2.78 -1.67
CA LEU A 79 -14.14 -2.15 -0.40
C LEU A 79 -15.15 -2.45 0.72
N SER A 80 -16.42 -2.65 0.39
CA SER A 80 -17.45 -3.11 1.34
C SER A 80 -17.17 -4.50 1.97
N LYS A 81 -16.22 -5.26 1.42
CA LYS A 81 -15.90 -6.63 1.87
C LYS A 81 -14.58 -6.74 2.63
N ILE A 82 -13.83 -5.64 2.78
CA ILE A 82 -12.49 -5.66 3.36
C ILE A 82 -12.30 -4.54 4.37
N LYS A 83 -11.41 -4.75 5.35
CA LYS A 83 -10.95 -3.68 6.25
C LYS A 83 -10.13 -2.69 5.43
N HIS A 84 -10.54 -1.42 5.42
CA HIS A 84 -9.83 -0.38 4.69
C HIS A 84 -9.94 0.97 5.41
N SER A 85 -9.04 1.89 5.06
CA SER A 85 -9.09 3.29 5.47
C SER A 85 -8.69 4.16 4.29
N PHE A 86 -9.38 5.29 4.13
CA PHE A 86 -9.00 6.30 3.16
C PHE A 86 -8.06 7.31 3.80
N VAL A 87 -7.10 7.79 3.01
CA VAL A 87 -6.15 8.83 3.41
C VAL A 87 -6.14 9.97 2.41
N GLU A 88 -5.84 11.17 2.90
CA GLU A 88 -5.71 12.40 2.11
C GLU A 88 -4.28 12.90 2.18
N ALA A 89 -3.87 13.75 1.24
CA ALA A 89 -2.55 14.38 1.27
C ALA A 89 -2.35 15.27 2.51
N ASP A 90 -1.10 15.41 2.94
CA ASP A 90 -0.66 16.27 4.06
C ASP A 90 -1.33 15.93 5.40
N LYS A 91 -1.49 14.64 5.68
CA LYS A 91 -2.07 14.11 6.91
C LYS A 91 -1.13 13.10 7.57
N SER A 92 -1.41 12.80 8.84
CA SER A 92 -0.70 11.77 9.59
C SER A 92 -1.67 10.79 10.22
N TYR A 93 -1.32 9.51 10.20
CA TYR A 93 -2.16 8.43 10.69
C TYR A 93 -1.31 7.43 11.49
N PRO A 94 -1.68 7.10 12.74
CA PRO A 94 -1.11 5.93 13.41
C PRO A 94 -1.72 4.66 12.82
N LEU A 95 -0.88 3.65 12.60
CA LEU A 95 -1.31 2.31 12.20
C LEU A 95 -0.86 1.29 13.26
N ASP A 96 -1.40 0.08 13.16
CA ASP A 96 -0.95 -1.03 14.02
C ASP A 96 0.54 -1.33 13.80
N HIS A 97 1.13 -2.16 14.68
CA HIS A 97 2.56 -2.52 14.64
C HIS A 97 3.52 -1.34 14.86
N GLY A 98 3.03 -0.21 15.36
CA GLY A 98 3.83 0.98 15.65
C GLY A 98 4.28 1.75 14.41
N ILE A 99 3.56 1.58 13.30
CA ILE A 99 3.83 2.31 12.04
C ILE A 99 3.21 3.70 12.14
N GLN A 100 4.01 4.73 11.91
CA GLN A 100 3.52 6.10 11.71
C GLN A 100 3.49 6.39 10.21
N LEU A 101 2.32 6.72 9.69
CA LEU A 101 2.13 7.13 8.31
C LEU A 101 2.01 8.65 8.24
N GLU A 102 2.78 9.26 7.35
CA GLU A 102 2.59 10.62 6.84
C GLU A 102 2.28 10.49 5.34
N THR A 103 1.27 11.23 4.87
CA THR A 103 0.92 11.31 3.45
C THR A 103 1.35 12.66 2.90
N LEU A 104 1.82 12.68 1.65
CA LEU A 104 2.21 13.88 0.93
C LEU A 104 1.41 13.96 -0.38
N LEU A 105 1.29 15.15 -0.95
CA LEU A 105 0.72 15.29 -2.28
C LEU A 105 1.62 14.60 -3.32
N SER A 106 1.04 13.68 -4.10
CA SER A 106 1.63 13.16 -5.33
C SER A 106 1.03 13.97 -6.48
N ASN A 107 1.89 14.67 -7.22
CA ASN A 107 1.46 15.78 -8.07
C ASN A 107 0.86 15.37 -9.42
N ASP A 108 1.06 14.13 -9.88
CA ASP A 108 0.28 13.59 -11.00
C ASP A 108 -1.06 13.04 -10.53
N SER A 109 -1.06 12.22 -9.46
CA SER A 109 -2.29 11.70 -8.86
C SER A 109 -2.12 11.20 -7.42
N GLY A 110 -3.19 11.33 -6.63
CA GLY A 110 -3.36 10.80 -5.27
C GLY A 110 -2.32 11.27 -4.25
N VAL A 111 -1.69 10.32 -3.54
CA VAL A 111 -0.77 10.61 -2.42
C VAL A 111 0.54 9.82 -2.53
N ALA A 112 1.60 10.39 -1.99
CA ALA A 112 2.81 9.67 -1.64
C ALA A 112 2.76 9.26 -0.16
N PHE A 113 3.49 8.21 0.21
CA PHE A 113 3.52 7.67 1.56
C PHE A 113 4.92 7.77 2.17
N MET A 114 5.00 8.32 3.39
CA MET A 114 6.17 8.28 4.24
C MET A 114 5.85 7.48 5.50
N LEU A 115 6.47 6.31 5.66
CA LEU A 115 6.26 5.45 6.82
C LEU A 115 7.50 5.50 7.71
N LYS A 116 7.28 5.71 9.01
CA LYS A 116 8.29 5.44 10.05
C LYS A 116 7.90 4.16 10.77
N THR A 117 8.80 3.19 10.77
CA THR A 117 8.61 1.87 11.38
C THR A 117 9.78 1.55 12.31
N LYS A 118 9.68 0.48 13.11
CA LYS A 118 10.79 -0.01 13.94
C LYS A 118 12.00 -0.45 13.10
N ASP A 119 11.74 -0.91 11.87
CA ASP A 119 12.73 -1.40 10.92
C ASP A 119 13.40 -0.28 10.10
N GLY A 120 12.87 0.95 10.13
CA GLY A 120 13.37 2.08 9.37
C GLY A 120 12.27 2.95 8.74
N SER A 121 12.71 3.91 7.93
CA SER A 121 11.83 4.84 7.20
C SER A 121 11.71 4.45 5.73
N ILE A 122 10.50 4.53 5.19
CA ILE A 122 10.16 4.15 3.82
C ILE A 122 9.44 5.31 3.17
N TYR A 123 9.89 5.72 2.00
CA TYR A 123 9.19 6.68 1.16
C TYR A 123 8.75 6.01 -0.14
N HIS A 124 7.45 6.00 -0.41
CA HIS A 124 6.86 5.56 -1.67
C HIS A 124 6.23 6.77 -2.36
N ALA A 125 6.82 7.19 -3.47
CA ALA A 125 6.45 8.44 -4.13
C ALA A 125 5.08 8.41 -4.83
N GLY A 126 4.45 7.24 -4.98
CA GLY A 126 3.24 7.12 -5.79
C GLY A 126 3.55 7.43 -7.26
N ASP A 127 2.82 8.37 -7.84
CA ASP A 127 3.00 8.85 -9.21
C ASP A 127 3.54 10.29 -9.23
N LEU A 128 4.57 10.53 -8.42
CA LEU A 128 5.22 11.83 -8.36
C LEU A 128 6.05 12.05 -9.63
N ASN A 129 5.80 13.17 -10.32
CA ASN A 129 6.51 13.56 -11.53
C ASN A 129 7.17 14.94 -11.37
N ASP A 130 8.36 15.15 -11.93
CA ASP A 130 9.02 16.47 -11.94
C ASP A 130 9.06 17.00 -13.38
N TRP A 131 7.90 17.49 -13.84
CA TRP A 131 7.72 17.96 -15.21
C TRP A 131 8.43 19.31 -15.43
N TYR A 132 9.52 19.30 -16.18
CA TYR A 132 10.10 20.52 -16.78
C TYR A 132 9.69 20.58 -18.25
N TRP A 133 9.06 21.68 -18.64
CA TRP A 133 8.65 21.98 -20.01
C TRP A 133 9.50 23.11 -20.61
#